data_AF-A0A6M0LQI2-F1
#
_entry.id   AF-A0A6M0LQI2-F1
#
_cell.length_a   1.000
_cell.length_b   1.000
_cell.length_c   1.000
_cell.angle_alpha   90.00
_cell.angle_beta   90.00
_cell.angle_gamma   90.00
#
_symmetry.space_group_name_H-M   'P 1'
#
loop_
_entity.id
_entity.type
_entity.pdbx_description
1 polymer ?
#
loop_
_entity_poly.entity_id
_entity_poly.type
_entity_poly.pdbx_seq_one_letter_code
_entity_poly.pdbx_strand_id
1 'polypeptide(L)'
;MADSTVNNDTHWLELEKWRKKIDAIDHQLSGLLCERLNCAQNISSLKRRIGEEVLQPAREKEVLENVLNQADSELKECALEKIYKCIIEETRLFQHEWKNEQQPLSSR
;
A
#
# COMPACT_ATOMS: atom_id res chain seq x y z
N MET A 1 39.12 8.60 -24.82
CA MET A 1 38.95 8.69 -23.35
C MET A 1 37.99 9.80 -22.90
N ALA A 2 37.82 10.90 -23.66
CA ALA A 2 36.81 11.91 -23.35
C ALA A 2 35.36 11.47 -23.66
N ASP A 3 35.17 10.60 -24.67
CA ASP A 3 33.86 10.18 -25.17
C ASP A 3 33.11 9.21 -24.21
N SER A 4 33.87 8.43 -23.44
CA SER A 4 33.33 7.44 -22.50
C SER A 4 32.78 8.06 -21.21
N THR A 5 33.36 9.19 -20.78
CA THR A 5 32.95 9.90 -19.56
C THR A 5 31.66 10.68 -19.78
N VAL A 6 31.54 11.36 -20.93
CA VAL A 6 30.33 12.13 -21.31
C VAL A 6 29.10 11.22 -21.45
N ASN A 7 29.28 10.02 -22.02
CA ASN A 7 28.18 9.07 -22.21
C ASN A 7 27.66 8.47 -20.87
N ASN A 8 28.54 8.35 -19.87
CA ASN A 8 28.14 7.91 -18.53
C ASN A 8 27.40 9.01 -17.77
N ASP A 9 27.82 10.28 -17.92
CA ASP A 9 27.16 11.41 -17.29
C ASP A 9 25.73 11.62 -17.82
N THR A 10 25.50 11.37 -19.11
CA THR A 10 24.16 11.43 -19.72
C THR A 10 23.25 10.31 -19.22
N HIS A 11 23.74 9.08 -19.11
CA HIS A 11 22.96 7.96 -18.56
C HIS A 11 22.65 8.17 -17.07
N TRP A 12 23.59 8.72 -16.31
CA TRP A 12 23.37 9.07 -14.90
C TRP A 12 22.28 10.13 -14.74
N LEU A 13 22.29 11.18 -15.57
CA LEU A 13 21.26 12.22 -15.54
C LEU A 13 19.87 11.67 -15.91
N GLU A 14 19.79 10.73 -16.85
CA GLU A 14 18.54 10.06 -17.20
C GLU A 14 18.01 9.19 -16.04
N LEU A 15 18.88 8.41 -15.41
CA LEU A 15 18.54 7.62 -14.22
C LEU A 15 17.98 8.52 -13.10
N GLU A 16 18.64 9.65 -12.85
CA GLU A 16 18.22 10.60 -11.82
C GLU A 16 16.86 11.24 -12.14
N LYS A 17 16.55 11.51 -13.41
CA LYS A 17 15.22 11.97 -13.82
C LYS A 17 14.13 10.95 -13.49
N TRP A 18 14.40 9.66 -13.68
CA TRP A 18 13.43 8.61 -13.35
C TRP A 18 13.28 8.43 -11.84
N ARG A 19 14.37 8.51 -11.07
CA ARG A 19 14.31 8.47 -9.60
C ARG A 19 13.45 9.59 -9.03
N LYS A 20 13.64 10.84 -9.50
CA LYS A 20 12.80 11.97 -9.07
C LYS A 20 11.32 11.79 -9.39
N LYS A 21 11.00 11.12 -10.51
CA LYS A 21 9.60 10.77 -10.83
C LYS A 21 9.05 9.74 -9.83
N ILE A 22 9.85 8.74 -9.47
CA ILE A 22 9.48 7.75 -8.44
C ILE A 22 9.27 8.45 -7.09
N ASP A 23 10.19 9.31 -6.65
CA ASP A 23 10.07 10.03 -5.38
C ASP A 23 8.76 10.84 -5.29
N ALA A 24 8.38 11.49 -6.39
CA ALA A 24 7.12 12.25 -6.46
C ALA A 24 5.89 11.33 -6.39
N ILE A 25 5.94 10.15 -7.02
CA ILE A 25 4.88 9.14 -6.94
C ILE A 25 4.80 8.58 -5.52
N ASP A 26 5.92 8.24 -4.90
CA ASP A 26 5.99 7.68 -3.56
C ASP A 26 5.45 8.66 -2.51
N HIS A 27 5.67 9.96 -2.70
CA HIS A 27 5.03 10.98 -1.87
C HIS A 27 3.50 10.93 -1.96
N GLN A 28 2.94 10.78 -3.17
CA GLN A 28 1.49 10.63 -3.35
C GLN A 28 0.97 9.30 -2.79
N LEU A 29 1.68 8.20 -3.03
CA LEU A 29 1.33 6.88 -2.53
C LEU A 29 1.27 6.86 -1.01
N SER A 30 2.26 7.43 -0.32
CA SER A 30 2.28 7.49 1.14
C SER A 30 1.07 8.24 1.70
N GLY A 31 0.70 9.38 1.11
CA GLY A 31 -0.52 10.11 1.47
C GLY A 31 -1.79 9.28 1.29
N LEU A 32 -1.95 8.63 0.13
CA LEU A 32 -3.09 7.76 -0.16
C LEU A 32 -3.16 6.54 0.75
N LEU A 33 -2.03 5.96 1.13
CA LEU A 33 -1.97 4.84 2.07
C LEU A 33 -2.38 5.29 3.48
N CYS A 34 -1.96 6.47 3.94
CA CYS A 34 -2.43 7.04 5.20
C CYS A 34 -3.95 7.28 5.18
N GLU A 35 -4.49 7.84 4.11
CA GLU A 35 -5.94 8.01 3.94
C GLU A 35 -6.68 6.65 3.95
N ARG A 36 -6.11 5.63 3.32
CA ARG A 36 -6.63 4.26 3.33
C ARG A 36 -6.65 3.66 4.73
N LEU A 37 -5.61 3.91 5.54
CA LEU A 37 -5.56 3.47 6.94
C LEU A 37 -6.59 4.21 7.81
N ASN A 38 -6.80 5.51 7.59
CA ASN A 38 -7.88 6.26 8.25
C ASN A 38 -9.27 5.68 7.92
N CYS A 39 -9.50 5.28 6.66
CA CYS A 39 -10.70 4.54 6.28
C CYS A 39 -10.81 3.21 7.04
N ALA A 40 -9.71 2.45 7.12
CA ALA A 40 -9.68 1.19 7.84
C ALA A 40 -9.96 1.35 9.35
N GLN A 41 -9.48 2.43 9.97
CA GLN A 41 -9.78 2.79 11.36
C GLN A 41 -11.28 3.02 11.57
N ASN A 42 -11.91 3.81 10.69
CA ASN A 42 -13.35 4.05 10.75
C ASN A 42 -14.16 2.76 10.56
N ILE A 43 -13.73 1.92 9.62
CA ILE A 43 -14.32 0.58 9.39
C ILE A 43 -14.16 -0.29 10.64
N SER A 44 -13.00 -0.30 11.31
CA SER A 44 -12.80 -1.05 12.55
C SER A 44 -13.73 -0.62 13.66
N SER A 45 -13.92 0.70 13.84
CA SER A 45 -14.89 1.24 14.80
C SER A 45 -16.31 0.76 14.51
N LEU A 46 -16.72 0.79 13.24
CA LEU A 46 -18.02 0.28 12.82
C LEU A 46 -18.14 -1.23 13.06
N LYS A 47 -17.18 -2.03 12.58
CA LYS A 47 -17.12 -3.49 12.76
C LYS A 47 -17.27 -3.89 14.22
N ARG A 48 -16.56 -3.21 15.12
CA ARG A 48 -16.69 -3.42 16.57
C ARG A 48 -18.12 -3.20 17.07
N ARG A 49 -18.82 -2.16 16.58
CA ARG A 49 -20.19 -1.83 16.98
C ARG A 49 -21.21 -2.85 16.47
N ILE A 50 -20.97 -3.42 15.28
CA ILE A 50 -21.89 -4.38 14.64
C ILE A 50 -21.49 -5.85 14.86
N GLY A 51 -20.38 -6.12 15.56
CA GLY A 51 -19.93 -7.48 15.87
C GLY A 51 -19.22 -8.20 14.71
N GLU A 52 -18.72 -7.47 13.72
CA GLU A 52 -18.05 -8.03 12.53
C GLU A 52 -16.55 -8.23 12.73
N GLU A 53 -15.98 -9.19 11.99
CA GLU A 53 -14.56 -9.51 12.04
C GLU A 53 -13.70 -8.61 11.13
N VAL A 54 -12.42 -8.45 11.51
CA VAL A 54 -11.44 -7.73 10.69
C VAL A 54 -11.16 -8.49 9.39
N LEU A 55 -10.88 -9.79 9.50
CA LEU A 55 -10.62 -10.67 8.36
C LEU A 55 -11.92 -10.91 7.58
N GLN A 56 -11.94 -10.49 6.32
CA GLN A 56 -13.09 -10.68 5.43
C GLN A 56 -12.59 -11.12 4.05
N PRO A 57 -12.32 -12.43 3.83
CA PRO A 57 -11.61 -12.92 2.64
C PRO A 57 -12.29 -12.58 1.32
N ALA A 58 -13.63 -12.60 1.28
CA ALA A 58 -14.39 -12.20 0.11
C ALA A 58 -14.12 -10.74 -0.27
N ARG A 59 -14.09 -9.85 0.72
CA ARG A 59 -13.81 -8.42 0.50
C ARG A 59 -12.36 -8.19 0.08
N GLU A 60 -11.40 -8.92 0.66
CA GLU A 60 -9.99 -8.82 0.29
C GLU A 60 -9.75 -9.26 -1.17
N LYS A 61 -10.44 -10.32 -1.60
CA LYS A 61 -10.43 -10.77 -2.99
C LYS A 61 -10.95 -9.69 -3.94
N GLU A 62 -12.07 -9.05 -3.62
CA GLU A 62 -12.61 -7.93 -4.43
C GLU A 62 -11.63 -6.76 -4.53
N VAL A 63 -10.96 -6.40 -3.43
CA VAL A 63 -9.95 -5.33 -3.43
C VAL A 63 -8.79 -5.68 -4.36
N LEU A 64 -8.32 -6.93 -4.33
CA LEU A 64 -7.25 -7.40 -5.20
C LEU A 64 -7.68 -7.38 -6.67
N GLU A 65 -8.83 -7.96 -7.02
CA GLU A 65 -9.37 -7.99 -8.38
C GLU A 65 -9.52 -6.59 -8.99
N ASN A 66 -10.03 -5.62 -8.21
CA ASN A 66 -10.20 -4.24 -8.67
C ASN A 66 -8.88 -3.57 -9.09
N VAL A 67 -7.76 -3.98 -8.50
CA VAL A 67 -6.45 -3.40 -8.78
C VAL A 67 -5.76 -4.14 -9.92
N LEU A 68 -5.86 -5.47 -9.93
CA LEU A 68 -5.25 -6.28 -10.99
C LEU A 68 -5.85 -5.95 -12.36
N ASN A 69 -7.13 -5.61 -12.43
CA ASN A 69 -7.79 -5.15 -13.65
C ASN A 69 -7.19 -3.86 -14.25
N GLN A 70 -6.32 -3.15 -13.54
CA GLN A 70 -5.64 -1.94 -14.03
C GLN A 70 -4.25 -2.23 -14.62
N ALA A 71 -3.73 -3.46 -14.48
CA ALA A 71 -2.43 -3.82 -15.03
C ALA A 71 -2.49 -3.88 -16.58
N ASP A 72 -1.49 -3.29 -17.25
CA ASP A 72 -1.35 -3.31 -18.71
C ASP A 72 -0.40 -4.42 -19.21
N SER A 73 0.13 -5.25 -18.30
CA SER A 73 0.97 -6.41 -18.61
C SER A 73 0.98 -7.42 -17.46
N GLU A 74 1.18 -8.70 -17.79
CA GLU A 74 1.28 -9.80 -16.82
C GLU A 74 2.38 -9.56 -15.77
N LEU A 75 3.51 -8.95 -16.18
CA LEU A 75 4.60 -8.64 -15.26
C LEU A 75 4.18 -7.62 -14.19
N LYS A 76 3.46 -6.56 -14.59
CA LYS A 76 2.95 -5.56 -13.65
C LYS A 76 1.80 -6.10 -12.82
N GLU A 77 0.95 -6.95 -13.38
CA GLU A 77 -0.11 -7.64 -12.64
C GLU A 77 0.47 -8.46 -11.49
N CYS A 78 1.49 -9.29 -11.77
CA CYS A 78 2.18 -10.09 -10.75
C CYS A 78 2.86 -9.23 -9.67
N ALA A 79 3.38 -8.05 -10.04
CA ALA A 79 3.96 -7.11 -9.07
C ALA A 79 2.88 -6.44 -8.21
N LEU A 80 1.80 -5.95 -8.83
CA LEU A 80 0.67 -5.34 -8.14
C LEU A 80 0.00 -6.31 -7.17
N GLU A 81 -0.12 -7.59 -7.55
CA GLU A 81 -0.69 -8.62 -6.68
C GLU A 81 0.06 -8.71 -5.35
N LYS A 82 1.40 -8.76 -5.40
CA LYS A 82 2.25 -8.85 -4.21
C LYS A 82 2.17 -7.60 -3.35
N ILE A 83 2.20 -6.42 -3.99
CA ILE A 83 2.10 -5.14 -3.29
C ILE A 83 0.76 -5.04 -2.57
N TYR A 84 -0.34 -5.36 -3.24
CA TYR A 84 -1.67 -5.22 -2.64
C TYR A 84 -1.96 -6.27 -1.57
N LYS A 85 -1.41 -7.49 -1.69
CA LYS A 85 -1.43 -8.47 -0.59
C LYS A 85 -0.78 -7.90 0.68
N CYS A 86 0.39 -7.26 0.54
CA CYS A 86 1.06 -6.60 1.66
C CYS A 86 0.22 -5.42 2.21
N ILE A 87 -0.31 -4.55 1.36
CA ILE A 87 -1.17 -3.44 1.80
C ILE A 87 -2.38 -3.96 2.59
N ILE A 88 -3.05 -5.02 2.10
CA ILE A 88 -4.19 -5.63 2.78
C ILE A 88 -3.76 -6.20 4.13
N GLU A 89 -2.66 -6.95 4.18
CA GLU A 89 -2.12 -7.55 5.39
C GLU A 89 -1.77 -6.50 6.45
N GLU A 90 -0.97 -5.50 6.12
CA GLU A 90 -0.60 -4.41 7.03
C GLU A 90 -1.81 -3.62 7.51
N THR A 91 -2.83 -3.48 6.67
CA THR A 91 -4.08 -2.84 7.09
C THR A 91 -4.83 -3.67 8.13
N ARG A 92 -4.89 -5.00 7.98
CA ARG A 92 -5.50 -5.84 9.03
C ARG A 92 -4.71 -5.73 10.33
N LEU A 93 -3.38 -5.78 10.26
CA LEU A 93 -2.52 -5.65 11.44
C LEU A 93 -2.78 -4.33 12.17
N PHE A 94 -2.78 -3.22 11.44
CA PHE A 94 -3.15 -1.90 11.96
C PHE A 94 -4.55 -1.91 12.61
N GLN A 95 -5.54 -2.53 11.98
CA GLN A 95 -6.90 -2.62 12.54
C GLN A 95 -6.95 -3.41 13.85
N HIS A 96 -6.13 -4.47 13.98
CA HIS A 96 -6.01 -5.25 15.21
C HIS A 96 -5.30 -4.45 16.32
N GLU A 97 -4.19 -3.79 16.01
CA GLU A 97 -3.46 -2.93 16.96
C GLU A 97 -4.34 -1.80 17.48
N TRP A 98 -5.00 -1.08 16.59
CA TRP A 98 -5.94 -0.02 16.95
C TRP A 98 -7.08 -0.51 17.85
N LYS A 99 -7.62 -1.71 17.57
CA LYS A 99 -8.66 -2.31 18.42
C LYS A 99 -8.15 -2.60 19.83
N ASN A 100 -6.90 -3.05 19.97
CA ASN A 100 -6.28 -3.37 21.26
C ASN A 100 -6.00 -2.11 22.08
N GLU A 101 -5.53 -1.02 21.47
CA GLU A 101 -5.30 0.27 22.14
C GLU A 101 -6.58 0.89 22.71
N GLN A 102 -7.72 0.62 22.08
CA GLN A 102 -9.04 1.12 22.50
C GLN A 102 -9.74 0.23 23.54
N GLN A 103 -9.14 -0.90 23.92
CA GLN A 103 -9.61 -1.70 25.05
C GLN A 103 -9.00 -1.14 26.34
N PRO A 104 -9.78 -0.59 27.28
CA PRO A 104 -9.25 -0.22 28.58
C PRO A 104 -8.67 -1.48 29.26
N LEU A 105 -7.58 -1.31 30.00
CA LEU A 105 -7.05 -2.26 30.98
C LEU A 105 -8.13 -2.55 32.04
N SER A 106 -9.15 -3.33 31.70
CA SER A 106 -10.17 -3.80 32.62
C SER A 106 -10.53 -5.23 32.24
N SER A 107 -9.73 -6.17 32.74
CA SER A 107 -10.09 -7.53 33.19
C SER A 107 -8.81 -8.35 33.37
N ARG A 108 -8.08 -8.08 34.46
CA ARG A 108 -7.18 -9.05 35.08
C ARG A 108 -7.50 -9.08 36.57
#